data_AF-A0A926YYZ2-F1
#
_entry.id   AF-A0A926YYZ2-F1
#
_cell.length_a   1.000
_cell.length_b   1.000
_cell.length_c   1.000
_cell.angle_alpha   90.00
_cell.angle_beta   90.00
_cell.angle_gamma   90.00
#
_symmetry.space_group_name_H-M   'P 1'
#
loop_
_entity.id
_entity.type
_entity.pdbx_description
1 polymer ?
#
loop_
_entity_poly.entity_id
_entity_poly.type
_entity_poly.pdbx_seq_one_letter_code
_entity_poly.pdbx_strand_id
1 'polypeptide(L)'
;MKPELLIAIVSGLITLLASSLVAIYQARTEFRKLTRQLEQKYTTSLFDKRLEVYPVLFKALNDFNNVIEYDSPSKQHLVELQKQYDTWISSHAILLTPTTAQVVWGYHNYLIDLLEQHHDIPLPQERWVEIRNIQIVITKFLRSEIGVFDTTAAGIPDLEKPYVKMIIDKLHQSSKKIRSRFGY
;
A
#
# COMPACT_ATOMS: atom_id res chain seq x y z
N MET A 1 -64.69 -8.69 31.73
CA MET A 1 -63.88 -7.58 31.17
C MET A 1 -64.51 -7.15 29.86
N LYS A 2 -64.73 -5.86 29.61
CA LYS A 2 -65.38 -5.42 28.35
C LYS A 2 -64.48 -5.76 27.16
N PRO A 3 -65.00 -6.33 26.06
CA PRO A 3 -64.20 -6.71 24.89
C PRO A 3 -63.43 -5.52 24.30
N GLU A 4 -64.00 -4.32 24.39
CA GLU A 4 -63.39 -3.05 23.99
C GLU A 4 -62.05 -2.77 24.70
N LEU A 5 -61.96 -3.08 26.01
CA LEU A 5 -60.75 -2.87 26.81
C LEU A 5 -59.63 -3.84 26.39
N LEU A 6 -59.99 -5.09 26.06
CA LEU A 6 -59.04 -6.11 25.62
C LEU A 6 -58.50 -5.77 24.23
N ILE A 7 -59.35 -5.29 23.32
CA ILE A 7 -58.95 -4.82 21.98
C ILE A 7 -58.00 -3.63 22.08
N ALA A 8 -58.27 -2.66 22.97
CA ALA A 8 -57.42 -1.49 23.18
C ALA A 8 -56.03 -1.85 23.76
N ILE A 9 -55.95 -2.82 24.67
CA ILE A 9 -54.68 -3.28 25.24
C ILE A 9 -53.86 -4.01 24.16
N VAL A 10 -54.48 -4.89 23.39
CA VAL A 10 -53.81 -5.65 22.32
C VAL A 10 -53.34 -4.72 21.20
N SER A 11 -54.17 -3.75 20.77
CA SER A 11 -53.77 -2.77 19.76
C SER A 11 -52.62 -1.89 20.25
N GLY A 12 -52.66 -1.41 21.49
CA GLY A 12 -51.57 -0.64 22.10
C GLY A 12 -50.25 -1.41 22.16
N LEU A 13 -50.29 -2.71 22.51
CA LEU A 13 -49.12 -3.59 22.52
C LEU A 13 -48.54 -3.80 21.11
N ILE A 14 -49.40 -4.02 20.11
CA ILE A 14 -48.97 -4.18 18.71
C ILE A 14 -48.30 -2.89 18.22
N THR A 15 -48.88 -1.72 18.52
CA THR A 15 -48.29 -0.42 18.14
C THR A 15 -46.95 -0.18 18.82
N LEU A 16 -46.82 -0.50 20.11
CA LEU A 16 -45.55 -0.41 20.84
C LEU A 16 -44.47 -1.33 20.27
N LEU A 17 -44.83 -2.59 19.99
CA LEU A 17 -43.90 -3.55 19.39
C LEU A 17 -43.48 -3.14 17.98
N ALA A 18 -44.43 -2.72 17.13
CA ALA A 18 -44.14 -2.24 15.79
C ALA A 18 -43.23 -1.01 15.82
N SER A 19 -43.51 -0.04 16.70
CA SER A 19 -42.69 1.16 16.87
C SER A 19 -41.28 0.82 17.37
N SER A 20 -41.16 -0.13 18.30
CA SER A 20 -39.87 -0.59 18.83
C SER A 20 -39.04 -1.29 17.76
N LEU A 21 -39.66 -2.15 16.93
CA LEU A 21 -39.00 -2.82 15.81
C LEU A 21 -38.52 -1.81 14.75
N VAL A 22 -39.35 -0.81 14.43
CA VAL A 22 -38.98 0.27 13.52
C VAL A 22 -37.80 1.07 14.08
N ALA A 23 -37.82 1.43 15.37
CA ALA A 23 -36.73 2.16 16.01
C ALA A 23 -35.41 1.36 16.00
N ILE A 24 -35.46 0.05 16.27
CA ILE A 24 -34.27 -0.83 16.19
C ILE A 24 -33.74 -0.89 14.76
N TYR A 25 -34.63 -1.01 13.77
CA TYR A 25 -34.23 -1.05 12.36
C TYR A 25 -33.59 0.26 11.92
N GLN A 26 -34.19 1.40 12.28
CA GLN A 26 -33.66 2.73 12.01
C GLN A 26 -32.28 2.92 12.66
N ALA A 27 -32.13 2.59 13.95
CA ALA A 27 -30.85 2.67 14.65
C ALA A 27 -29.76 1.82 13.98
N ARG A 28 -30.09 0.60 13.53
CA ARG A 28 -29.15 -0.26 12.77
C ARG A 28 -28.76 0.37 11.43
N THR A 29 -29.70 0.99 10.73
CA THR A 29 -29.40 1.65 9.45
C THR A 29 -28.54 2.89 9.64
N GLU A 30 -28.79 3.68 10.68
CA GLU A 30 -27.99 4.85 11.04
C GLU A 30 -26.59 4.45 11.47
N PHE A 31 -26.44 3.40 12.28
CA PHE A 31 -25.14 2.87 12.65
C PHE A 31 -24.34 2.43 11.41
N ARG A 32 -24.96 1.71 10.48
CA ARG A 32 -24.33 1.33 9.20
C ARG A 32 -23.91 2.55 8.36
N LYS A 33 -24.73 3.62 8.35
CA LYS A 33 -24.37 4.88 7.67
C LYS A 33 -23.16 5.53 8.33
N LEU A 34 -23.12 5.61 9.66
CA LEU A 34 -22.00 6.16 10.42
C LEU A 34 -20.70 5.37 10.18
N THR A 35 -20.76 4.04 10.19
CA THR A 35 -19.60 3.20 9.87
C THR A 35 -19.08 3.48 8.46
N ARG A 36 -19.97 3.55 7.46
CA ARG A 36 -19.58 3.88 6.08
C ARG A 36 -18.98 5.29 5.96
N GLN A 37 -19.54 6.27 6.67
CA GLN A 37 -18.99 7.63 6.69
C GLN A 37 -17.60 7.68 7.32
N LEU A 38 -17.36 6.92 8.40
CA LEU A 38 -16.05 6.77 9.02
C LEU A 38 -15.05 6.10 8.07
N GLU A 39 -15.44 5.00 7.43
CA GLU A 39 -14.62 4.31 6.42
C GLU A 39 -14.28 5.23 5.25
N GLN A 40 -15.26 5.99 4.75
CA GLN A 40 -15.06 6.94 3.66
C GLN A 40 -14.10 8.06 4.08
N LYS A 41 -14.31 8.66 5.27
CA LYS A 41 -13.43 9.71 5.79
C LYS A 41 -12.00 9.21 6.00
N TYR A 42 -11.84 8.01 6.53
CA TYR A 42 -10.54 7.37 6.69
C TYR A 42 -9.87 7.14 5.32
N THR A 43 -10.61 6.59 4.36
CA THR A 43 -10.10 6.33 3.01
C THR A 43 -9.67 7.62 2.30
N THR A 44 -10.47 8.69 2.39
CA THR A 44 -10.13 10.01 1.85
C THR A 44 -8.88 10.56 2.53
N SER A 45 -8.82 10.56 3.87
CA SER A 45 -7.65 11.05 4.59
C SER A 45 -6.37 10.28 4.26
N LEU A 46 -6.47 8.95 4.11
CA LEU A 46 -5.35 8.10 3.72
C LEU A 46 -4.89 8.43 2.29
N PHE A 47 -5.84 8.59 1.37
CA PHE A 47 -5.57 8.97 -0.01
C PHE A 47 -4.87 10.33 -0.12
N ASP A 48 -5.36 11.34 0.59
CA ASP A 48 -4.77 12.68 0.62
C ASP A 48 -3.33 12.63 1.14
N LYS A 49 -3.07 11.82 2.18
CA LYS A 49 -1.72 11.62 2.70
C LYS A 49 -0.80 10.88 1.74
N ARG A 50 -1.32 9.93 0.96
CA ARG A 50 -0.54 9.28 -0.10
C ARG A 50 -0.18 10.26 -1.22
N LEU A 51 -1.10 11.13 -1.63
CA LEU A 51 -0.84 12.17 -2.61
C LEU A 51 0.26 13.15 -2.16
N GLU A 52 0.33 13.45 -0.87
CA GLU A 52 1.38 14.30 -0.30
C GLU A 52 2.75 13.61 -0.27
N VAL A 53 2.78 12.32 0.07
CA VAL A 53 4.02 11.63 0.47
C VAL A 53 4.63 10.77 -0.63
N TYR A 54 3.83 10.12 -1.46
CA TYR A 54 4.32 9.20 -2.50
C TYR A 54 5.14 9.90 -3.59
N PRO A 55 4.84 11.14 -4.00
CA PRO A 55 5.67 11.86 -4.96
C PRO A 55 7.12 12.03 -4.50
N VAL A 56 7.38 12.11 -3.19
CA VAL A 56 8.74 12.22 -2.64
C VAL A 56 9.56 10.97 -2.96
N LEU A 57 8.98 9.78 -2.69
CA LEU A 57 9.64 8.52 -3.01
C LEU A 57 9.75 8.32 -4.52
N PHE A 58 8.67 8.58 -5.26
CA PHE A 58 8.66 8.53 -6.72
C PHE A 58 9.81 9.36 -7.31
N LYS A 59 9.98 10.60 -6.83
CA LYS A 59 11.04 11.49 -7.27
C LYS A 59 12.42 10.90 -6.98
N ALA A 60 12.68 10.41 -5.77
CA ALA A 60 13.96 9.82 -5.41
C ALA A 60 14.33 8.61 -6.30
N LEU A 61 13.36 7.73 -6.56
CA LEU A 61 13.54 6.59 -7.46
C LEU A 61 13.78 7.05 -8.90
N ASN A 62 13.02 8.03 -9.39
CA ASN A 62 13.14 8.52 -10.75
C ASN A 62 14.45 9.28 -10.99
N ASP A 63 14.87 10.12 -10.04
CA ASP A 63 16.15 10.83 -10.07
C ASP A 63 17.30 9.81 -10.17
N PHE A 64 17.23 8.70 -9.43
CA PHE A 64 18.22 7.62 -9.52
C PHE A 64 18.16 6.85 -10.83
N ASN A 65 16.96 6.57 -11.36
CA ASN A 65 16.81 5.95 -12.69
C ASN A 65 17.47 6.80 -13.79
N ASN A 66 17.34 8.13 -13.70
CA ASN A 66 18.01 9.03 -14.64
C ASN A 66 19.53 8.93 -14.54
N VAL A 67 20.07 8.82 -13.32
CA VAL A 67 21.52 8.58 -13.11
C VAL A 67 21.97 7.26 -13.72
N ILE A 68 21.15 6.20 -13.66
CA ILE A 68 21.45 4.91 -14.31
C ILE A 68 21.42 5.04 -15.84
N GLU A 69 20.48 5.81 -16.38
CA GLU A 69 20.20 5.86 -17.82
C GLU A 69 21.09 6.84 -18.59
N TYR A 70 21.39 8.00 -17.98
CA TYR A 70 22.06 9.11 -18.65
C TYR A 70 23.41 9.46 -18.07
N ASP A 71 23.69 9.05 -16.82
CA ASP A 71 24.98 9.28 -16.17
C ASP A 71 25.76 7.97 -15.98
N SER A 72 26.93 8.06 -15.36
CA SER A 72 27.69 6.89 -14.89
C SER A 72 27.32 6.58 -13.45
N PRO A 73 26.44 5.59 -13.17
CA PRO A 73 26.03 5.29 -11.80
C PRO A 73 27.23 4.82 -10.99
N SER A 74 27.28 5.26 -9.73
CA SER A 74 28.35 4.94 -8.79
C SER A 74 27.76 4.29 -7.55
N LYS A 75 28.59 3.55 -6.82
CA LYS A 75 28.18 2.98 -5.54
C LYS A 75 27.75 4.06 -4.54
N GLN A 76 28.37 5.24 -4.57
CA GLN A 76 27.99 6.35 -3.69
C GLN A 76 26.55 6.81 -3.96
N HIS A 77 26.14 6.90 -5.22
CA HIS A 77 24.76 7.21 -5.56
C HIS A 77 23.79 6.17 -4.98
N LEU A 78 24.15 4.88 -4.99
CA LEU A 78 23.32 3.82 -4.42
C LEU A 78 23.21 3.90 -2.89
N VAL A 79 24.30 4.25 -2.21
CA VAL A 79 24.31 4.48 -0.75
C VAL A 79 23.43 5.68 -0.39
N GLU A 80 23.49 6.74 -1.18
CA GLU A 80 22.63 7.91 -0.98
C GLU A 80 21.16 7.59 -1.21
N LEU A 81 20.84 6.85 -2.28
CA LEU A 81 19.49 6.34 -2.52
C LEU A 81 19.01 5.50 -1.33
N GLN A 82 19.81 4.55 -0.85
CA GLN A 82 19.46 3.69 0.28
C GLN A 82 19.11 4.53 1.51
N LYS A 83 19.92 5.55 1.83
CA LYS A 83 19.67 6.45 2.95
C LYS A 83 18.36 7.23 2.80
N GLN A 84 18.08 7.77 1.62
CA GLN A 84 16.83 8.47 1.33
C GLN A 84 15.63 7.52 1.45
N TYR A 85 15.79 6.29 0.94
CA TYR A 85 14.78 5.24 0.96
C TYR A 85 14.45 4.81 2.41
N ASP A 86 15.46 4.62 3.25
CA ASP A 86 15.31 4.25 4.67
C ASP A 86 14.63 5.35 5.48
N THR A 87 15.00 6.60 5.20
CA THR A 87 14.37 7.78 5.81
C THR A 87 12.89 7.84 5.43
N TRP A 88 12.56 7.57 4.16
CA TRP A 88 11.18 7.56 3.71
C TRP A 88 10.38 6.40 4.32
N ILE A 89 10.91 5.18 4.32
CA ILE A 89 10.24 4.00 4.90
C ILE A 89 9.91 4.23 6.37
N SER A 90 10.90 4.66 7.16
CA SER A 90 10.72 4.88 8.60
C SER A 90 9.64 5.94 8.91
N SER A 91 9.46 6.91 8.01
CA SER A 91 8.49 8.00 8.20
C SER A 91 7.10 7.70 7.63
N HIS A 92 7.01 6.85 6.60
CA HIS A 92 5.83 6.81 5.73
C HIS A 92 5.32 5.41 5.35
N ALA A 93 6.03 4.32 5.69
CA ALA A 93 5.65 2.97 5.28
C ALA A 93 4.25 2.54 5.77
N ILE A 94 3.75 3.14 6.87
CA ILE A 94 2.39 2.89 7.38
C ILE A 94 1.28 3.26 6.38
N LEU A 95 1.57 4.13 5.42
CA LEU A 95 0.61 4.58 4.41
C LEU A 95 0.42 3.55 3.28
N LEU A 96 1.35 2.61 3.13
CA LEU A 96 1.36 1.62 2.05
C LEU A 96 0.25 0.59 2.21
N THR A 97 -0.31 0.10 1.09
CA THR A 97 -1.10 -1.13 1.15
C THR A 97 -0.18 -2.33 1.48
N PRO A 98 -0.72 -3.45 1.99
CA PRO A 98 0.08 -4.63 2.29
C PRO A 98 0.94 -5.11 1.11
N THR A 99 0.40 -5.07 -0.11
CA THR A 99 1.13 -5.49 -1.32
C THR A 99 2.30 -4.56 -1.62
N THR A 100 2.08 -3.25 -1.64
CA THR A 100 3.16 -2.28 -1.91
C THR A 100 4.21 -2.28 -0.80
N ALA A 101 3.78 -2.43 0.45
CA ALA A 101 4.70 -2.58 1.59
C ALA A 101 5.65 -3.76 1.42
N GLN A 102 5.16 -4.91 0.93
CA GLN A 102 6.00 -6.08 0.66
C GLN A 102 7.06 -5.80 -0.42
N VAL A 103 6.66 -5.15 -1.53
CA VAL A 103 7.59 -4.81 -2.62
C VAL A 103 8.61 -3.77 -2.15
N VAL A 104 8.15 -2.71 -1.48
CA VAL A 104 9.01 -1.64 -0.96
C VAL A 104 10.03 -2.18 0.04
N TRP A 105 9.58 -3.02 0.98
CA TRP A 105 10.45 -3.65 1.97
C TRP A 105 11.40 -4.67 1.35
N GLY A 106 10.93 -5.44 0.38
CA GLY A 106 11.76 -6.38 -0.35
C GLY A 106 12.87 -5.68 -1.12
N TYR A 107 12.60 -4.51 -1.70
CA TYR A 107 13.62 -3.70 -2.35
C TYR A 107 14.63 -3.10 -1.38
N HIS A 108 14.18 -2.62 -0.21
CA HIS A 108 15.08 -2.21 0.88
C HIS A 108 16.09 -3.32 1.23
N ASN A 109 15.60 -4.54 1.45
CA ASN A 109 16.44 -5.70 1.75
C ASN A 109 17.38 -6.06 0.59
N TYR A 110 16.90 -5.96 -0.65
CA TYR A 110 17.70 -6.19 -1.84
C TYR A 110 18.86 -5.20 -1.94
N LEU A 111 18.62 -3.91 -1.68
CA LEU A 111 19.66 -2.88 -1.71
C LEU A 111 20.73 -3.10 -0.63
N ILE A 112 20.32 -3.49 0.59
CA ILE A 112 21.25 -3.86 1.66
C ILE A 112 22.13 -5.03 1.22
N ASP A 113 21.52 -6.12 0.74
CA ASP A 113 22.25 -7.32 0.31
C ASP A 113 23.22 -7.01 -0.84
N LEU A 114 22.83 -6.13 -1.75
CA LEU A 114 23.65 -5.71 -2.88
C LEU A 114 24.87 -4.89 -2.43
N LEU A 115 24.68 -3.94 -1.51
CA LEU A 115 25.75 -3.11 -0.93
C LEU A 115 26.73 -3.93 -0.08
N GLU A 116 26.23 -4.95 0.63
CA GLU A 116 27.06 -5.91 1.37
C GLU A 116 27.90 -6.77 0.44
N GLN A 117 27.29 -7.38 -0.59
CA GLN A 117 27.98 -8.29 -1.53
C GLN A 117 29.04 -7.58 -2.37
N HIS A 118 28.84 -6.29 -2.66
CA HIS A 118 29.73 -5.48 -3.48
C HIS A 118 30.42 -4.41 -2.62
N HIS A 119 30.95 -4.82 -1.45
CA HIS A 119 31.64 -3.89 -0.56
C HIS A 119 32.84 -3.21 -1.23
N ASP A 120 33.72 -4.01 -1.85
CA ASP A 120 34.99 -3.52 -2.42
C ASP A 120 35.05 -3.58 -3.95
N ILE A 121 33.97 -4.02 -4.60
CA ILE A 121 33.94 -4.28 -6.04
C ILE A 121 32.87 -3.40 -6.69
N PRO A 122 33.13 -2.79 -7.87
CA PRO A 122 32.12 -2.08 -8.63
C PRO A 122 30.92 -2.98 -8.97
N LEU A 123 29.72 -2.41 -8.99
CA LEU A 123 28.53 -3.14 -9.41
C LEU A 123 28.58 -3.40 -10.92
N PRO A 124 28.31 -4.64 -11.36
CA PRO A 124 28.26 -4.94 -12.78
C PRO A 124 26.98 -4.35 -13.41
N GLN A 125 27.01 -4.08 -14.72
CA GLN A 125 25.97 -3.31 -15.42
C GLN A 125 24.58 -3.95 -15.30
N GLU A 126 24.51 -5.27 -15.25
CA GLU A 126 23.25 -6.01 -15.12
C GLU A 126 22.53 -5.67 -13.81
N ARG A 127 23.27 -5.33 -12.74
CA ARG A 127 22.69 -4.94 -11.45
C ARG A 127 22.10 -3.54 -11.50
N TRP A 128 22.69 -2.62 -12.23
CA TRP A 128 22.09 -1.29 -12.44
C TRP A 128 20.78 -1.39 -13.22
N VAL A 129 20.76 -2.21 -14.27
CA VAL A 129 19.53 -2.49 -15.02
C VAL A 129 18.47 -3.15 -14.12
N GLU A 130 18.88 -4.10 -13.28
CA GLU A 130 18.00 -4.76 -12.32
C GLU A 130 17.39 -3.77 -11.31
N ILE A 131 18.22 -2.88 -10.73
CA ILE A 131 17.75 -1.84 -9.83
C ILE A 131 16.68 -0.99 -10.52
N ARG A 132 16.98 -0.43 -11.70
CA ARG A 132 16.04 0.41 -12.46
C ARG A 132 14.70 -0.30 -12.69
N ASN A 133 14.78 -1.55 -13.10
CA ASN A 133 13.62 -2.40 -13.35
C ASN A 133 12.72 -2.58 -12.12
N ILE A 134 13.31 -2.81 -10.94
CA ILE A 134 12.57 -2.91 -9.68
C ILE A 134 11.93 -1.55 -9.32
N GLN A 135 12.68 -0.45 -9.48
CA GLN A 135 12.19 0.90 -9.20
C GLN A 135 10.99 1.29 -10.08
N ILE A 136 10.99 0.89 -11.36
CA ILE A 136 9.85 1.06 -12.26
C ILE A 136 8.63 0.29 -11.74
N VAL A 137 8.81 -0.93 -11.23
CA VAL A 137 7.70 -1.72 -10.66
C VAL A 137 7.14 -1.05 -9.41
N ILE A 138 7.99 -0.64 -8.47
CA ILE A 138 7.57 0.10 -7.26
C ILE A 138 6.78 1.36 -7.64
N THR A 139 7.30 2.11 -8.60
CA THR A 139 6.66 3.32 -9.12
C THR A 139 5.24 3.06 -9.64
N LYS A 140 5.02 1.94 -10.33
CA LYS A 140 3.68 1.54 -10.80
C LYS A 140 2.73 1.23 -9.64
N PHE A 141 3.21 0.56 -8.59
CA PHE A 141 2.41 0.33 -7.37
C PHE A 141 2.02 1.63 -6.68
N LEU A 142 2.99 2.53 -6.46
CA LEU A 142 2.73 3.83 -5.83
C LEU A 142 1.68 4.63 -6.62
N ARG A 143 1.84 4.70 -7.95
CA ARG A 143 0.89 5.38 -8.84
C ARG A 143 -0.50 4.75 -8.83
N SER A 144 -0.59 3.42 -8.83
CA SER A 144 -1.87 2.71 -8.76
C SER A 144 -2.62 3.01 -7.46
N GLU A 145 -1.93 3.15 -6.33
CA GLU A 145 -2.56 3.42 -5.04
C GLU A 145 -3.13 4.84 -4.90
N ILE A 146 -2.62 5.78 -5.69
CA ILE A 146 -3.13 7.16 -5.77
C ILE A 146 -4.02 7.39 -7.00
N GLY A 147 -4.45 6.31 -7.67
CA GLY A 147 -5.36 6.39 -8.81
C GLY A 147 -4.74 7.00 -10.08
N VAL A 148 -3.43 7.14 -10.15
CA VAL A 148 -2.71 7.58 -11.35
C VAL A 148 -2.40 6.35 -12.18
N PHE A 149 -3.33 5.93 -13.03
CA PHE A 149 -3.08 4.83 -13.96
C PHE A 149 -2.23 5.33 -15.13
N ASP A 150 -1.21 4.56 -15.54
CA ASP A 150 -0.67 4.72 -16.89
C ASP A 150 -1.82 4.44 -17.85
N THR A 151 -2.20 5.42 -18.68
CA THR A 151 -3.25 5.28 -19.69
C THR A 151 -2.81 4.31 -20.78
N THR A 152 -2.90 3.02 -20.50
CA THR A 152 -3.69 2.10 -21.31
C THR A 152 -4.80 1.60 -20.39
N ALA A 153 -6.06 1.81 -20.80
CA ALA A 153 -7.25 1.50 -20.01
C ALA A 153 -7.30 0.01 -19.63
N ALA A 154 -6.84 -0.34 -18.41
CA ALA A 154 -7.32 -1.42 -17.55
C ALA A 154 -6.33 -1.69 -16.41
N GLY A 155 -6.76 -1.40 -15.18
CA GLY A 155 -6.37 -2.19 -14.01
C GLY A 155 -5.00 -1.90 -13.38
N ILE A 156 -4.95 -2.24 -12.10
CA ILE A 156 -3.76 -2.53 -11.29
C ILE A 156 -2.65 -3.13 -12.17
N PRO A 157 -1.36 -2.75 -12.02
CA PRO A 157 -0.29 -3.39 -12.78
C PRO A 157 -0.43 -4.91 -12.63
N ASP A 158 -0.74 -5.59 -13.75
CA ASP A 158 -1.02 -7.03 -13.73
C ASP A 158 0.13 -7.74 -13.01
N LEU A 159 -0.11 -8.13 -11.77
CA LEU A 159 0.76 -9.00 -10.97
C LEU A 159 1.05 -10.30 -11.73
N GLU A 160 0.18 -10.63 -12.69
CA GLU A 160 0.25 -11.78 -13.58
C GLU A 160 1.28 -11.64 -14.70
N LYS A 161 1.78 -10.43 -15.01
CA LYS A 161 2.85 -10.28 -16.00
C LYS A 161 4.09 -11.05 -15.49
N PRO A 162 4.60 -12.05 -16.24
CA PRO A 162 5.64 -12.96 -15.75
C PRO A 162 6.87 -12.23 -15.20
N TYR A 163 7.21 -11.11 -15.81
CA TYR A 163 8.31 -10.25 -15.39
C TYR A 163 8.09 -9.55 -14.03
N VAL A 164 6.88 -9.05 -13.75
CA VAL A 164 6.55 -8.41 -12.46
C VAL A 164 6.56 -9.45 -11.36
N LYS A 165 5.98 -10.62 -11.62
CA LYS A 165 6.00 -11.76 -10.70
C LYS A 165 7.44 -12.19 -10.37
N MET A 166 8.30 -12.34 -11.37
CA MET A 166 9.71 -12.68 -11.18
C MET A 166 10.43 -11.68 -10.26
N ILE A 167 10.17 -10.39 -10.42
CA ILE A 167 10.72 -9.35 -9.54
C ILE A 167 10.22 -9.54 -8.11
N ILE A 168 8.91 -9.70 -7.91
CA ILE A 168 8.32 -9.89 -6.58
C ILE A 168 8.88 -11.13 -5.88
N ASP A 169 8.98 -12.26 -6.59
CA ASP A 169 9.53 -13.50 -6.07
C ASP A 169 10.98 -13.31 -5.61
N LYS A 170 11.79 -12.56 -6.38
CA LYS A 170 13.17 -12.23 -6.02
C LYS A 170 13.27 -11.36 -4.77
N LEU A 171 12.42 -10.33 -4.67
CA LEU A 171 12.35 -9.46 -3.48
C LEU A 171 11.91 -10.24 -2.24
N HIS A 172 11.04 -11.24 -2.41
CA HIS A 172 10.63 -12.14 -1.35
C HIS A 172 11.80 -13.02 -0.87
N GLN A 173 12.62 -13.53 -1.80
CA GLN A 173 13.83 -14.30 -1.48
C GLN A 173 14.85 -13.45 -0.70
N SER A 174 15.11 -12.21 -1.13
CA SER A 174 15.99 -11.27 -0.40
C SER A 174 15.48 -11.01 1.02
N SER A 175 14.17 -10.78 1.17
CA SER A 175 13.56 -10.58 2.50
C SER A 175 13.69 -11.81 3.40
N LYS A 176 13.48 -13.01 2.84
CA LYS A 176 13.63 -14.27 3.58
C LYS A 176 15.08 -14.49 4.05
N LYS A 177 16.05 -14.21 3.17
CA LYS A 177 17.48 -14.28 3.50
C LYS A 177 17.82 -13.38 4.69
N ILE A 178 17.38 -12.13 4.67
CA ILE A 178 17.63 -11.18 5.77
C ILE A 178 16.92 -11.62 7.06
N ARG A 179 15.65 -12.02 7.02
CA ARG A 179 14.93 -12.50 8.22
C ARG A 179 15.62 -13.69 8.87
N SER A 180 16.05 -14.67 8.07
CA SER A 180 16.76 -15.84 8.56
C SER A 180 18.09 -15.50 9.27
N ARG A 181 18.75 -14.40 8.87
CA ARG A 181 19.97 -13.90 9.52
C ARG A 181 19.68 -13.35 10.93
N PHE A 182 18.50 -12.75 11.13
CA PHE A 182 18.12 -12.10 12.39
C PHE A 182 17.23 -12.97 13.29
N GLY A 183 16.95 -14.22 12.91
CA GLY A 183 16.19 -15.17 13.75
C GLY A 183 14.69 -14.93 13.81
N TYR A 184 14.11 -14.27 12.80
CA TYR A 184 12.66 -14.05 12.63
C TYR A 184 12.04 -15.04 11.62
#